data_AF-A0ABC8LH72-F1
#
_entry.id   AF-A0ABC8LH72-F1
#
_cell.length_a   1.000
_cell.length_b   1.000
_cell.length_c   1.000
_cell.angle_alpha   90.00
_cell.angle_beta   90.00
_cell.angle_gamma   90.00
#
_symmetry.space_group_name_H-M   'P 1'
#
loop_
_entity.id
_entity.type
_entity.pdbx_description
1 polymer ?
#
loop_
_entity_poly.entity_id
_entity_poly.type
_entity_poly.pdbx_seq_one_letter_code
_entity_poly.pdbx_strand_id
1 'polypeptide(L)'
;MNEYQTAYEGKIFQLKLFCGKEYPESPPTVRFQTRINMACVNPETGVVEPSLFPMLANWRREYTMEDILIKLKKEMMTSHNRKLAQPPEGTFCNSVFVYDKFLDQQASNQSLVFSGTEEARADPKGPAKCCVM
;
A
#
# COMPACT_ATOMS: atom_id res chain seq x y z
N MET A 1 -23.27 -12.46 13.06
CA MET A 1 -21.91 -12.86 13.48
C MET A 1 -21.04 -11.63 13.36
N ASN A 2 -20.34 -11.23 14.42
CA ASN A 2 -19.55 -9.98 14.41
C ASN A 2 -18.43 -10.07 13.38
N GLU A 3 -18.51 -9.27 12.32
CA GLU A 3 -17.53 -9.18 11.22
C GLU A 3 -16.17 -8.57 11.63
N TYR A 4 -16.02 -8.20 12.91
CA TYR A 4 -14.92 -7.36 13.38
C TYR A 4 -13.80 -8.14 14.07
N GLN A 5 -14.05 -9.35 14.57
CA GLN A 5 -13.06 -10.07 15.37
C GLN A 5 -12.08 -10.85 14.49
N THR A 6 -10.99 -10.19 14.10
CA THR A 6 -9.87 -10.82 13.39
C THR A 6 -8.56 -10.62 14.15
N ALA A 7 -7.58 -11.48 13.90
CA ALA A 7 -6.23 -11.32 14.46
C ALA A 7 -5.51 -10.03 13.99
N TYR A 8 -6.10 -9.31 13.03
CA TYR A 8 -5.60 -8.05 12.47
C TYR A 8 -6.30 -6.83 13.07
N GLU A 9 -7.35 -7.01 13.88
CA GLU A 9 -8.13 -5.92 14.49
C GLU A 9 -7.25 -5.06 15.41
N GLY A 10 -7.39 -3.74 15.32
CA GLY A 10 -6.62 -2.77 16.12
C GLY A 10 -5.15 -2.61 15.73
N LYS A 11 -4.65 -3.35 14.72
CA LYS A 11 -3.26 -3.28 14.25
C LYS A 11 -3.10 -2.27 13.11
N ILE A 12 -1.95 -1.57 13.10
CA ILE A 12 -1.56 -0.69 12.01
C ILE A 12 -0.49 -1.38 11.17
N PHE A 13 -0.79 -1.61 9.89
CA PHE A 13 0.15 -2.19 8.94
C PHE A 13 0.68 -1.13 7.97
N GLN A 14 1.99 -1.06 7.82
CA GLN A 14 2.63 -0.18 6.83
C GLN A 14 2.99 -0.99 5.60
N LEU A 15 2.73 -0.43 4.43
CA LEU A 15 2.99 -1.07 3.14
C LEU A 15 3.55 -0.06 2.14
N LYS A 16 4.34 -0.56 1.21
CA LYS A 16 4.91 0.18 0.09
C LYS A 16 4.36 -0.39 -1.21
N LEU A 17 3.89 0.48 -2.09
CA LEU A 17 3.54 0.15 -3.47
C LEU A 17 4.61 0.76 -4.38
N PHE A 18 5.20 -0.06 -5.23
CA PHE A 18 6.22 0.37 -6.19
C PHE A 18 5.68 0.22 -7.61
N CYS A 19 5.49 1.34 -8.30
CA CYS A 19 5.10 1.36 -9.71
C CYS A 19 6.35 1.20 -10.58
N GLY A 20 6.46 0.06 -11.28
CA GLY A 20 7.53 -0.16 -12.25
C GLY A 20 7.34 0.66 -13.53
N LYS A 21 8.30 0.56 -14.45
CA LYS A 21 8.29 1.30 -15.74
C LYS A 21 7.09 0.97 -16.63
N GLU A 22 6.54 -0.23 -16.47
CA GLU A 22 5.41 -0.73 -17.26
C GLU A 22 4.05 -0.40 -16.63
N TYR A 23 4.01 0.28 -15.47
CA TYR A 23 2.75 0.71 -14.88
C TYR A 23 2.08 1.78 -15.78
N PRO A 24 0.76 1.70 -16.04
CA PRO A 24 -0.23 0.82 -15.42
C PRO A 24 -0.53 -0.47 -16.20
N GLU A 25 0.22 -0.80 -17.26
CA GLU A 25 0.03 -2.04 -18.02
C GLU A 25 0.41 -3.27 -17.19
N SER A 26 1.44 -3.14 -16.35
CA SER A 26 1.83 -4.12 -15.31
C SER A 26 1.43 -3.63 -13.91
N PRO A 27 1.10 -4.54 -12.96
CA PRO A 27 0.72 -4.17 -11.60
C PRO A 27 1.89 -3.52 -10.84
N PRO A 28 1.59 -2.73 -9.78
CA PRO A 28 2.63 -2.32 -8.84
C PRO A 28 3.09 -3.51 -8.00
N THR A 29 4.34 -3.48 -7.56
CA THR A 29 4.84 -4.42 -6.53
C THR A 29 4.37 -3.94 -5.16
N VAL A 30 3.72 -4.81 -4.39
CA VAL A 30 3.20 -4.49 -3.06
C VAL A 30 4.01 -5.22 -1.99
N ARG A 31 4.46 -4.49 -0.97
CA ARG A 31 5.25 -5.05 0.13
C ARG A 31 4.85 -4.46 1.47
N PHE A 32 4.56 -5.31 2.44
CA PHE A 32 4.41 -4.92 3.83
C PHE A 32 5.78 -4.62 4.45
N GLN A 33 5.89 -3.47 5.10
CA GLN A 33 7.05 -3.13 5.93
C GLN A 33 6.88 -3.66 7.36
N THR A 34 5.67 -3.59 7.89
CA THR A 34 5.30 -4.27 9.14
C THR A 34 5.18 -5.77 8.89
N ARG A 35 5.74 -6.62 9.76
CA ARG A 35 5.54 -8.05 9.63
C ARG A 35 4.06 -8.39 9.79
N ILE A 36 3.53 -9.17 8.86
CA ILE A 36 2.15 -9.64 8.83
C ILE A 36 2.15 -11.11 8.43
N ASN A 37 1.38 -11.93 9.15
CA ASN A 37 1.13 -13.29 8.74
C ASN A 37 -0.17 -13.30 7.94
N MET A 38 -0.08 -13.47 6.62
CA MET A 38 -1.22 -13.53 5.70
C MET A 38 -0.84 -14.44 4.53
N ALA A 39 -1.75 -15.29 4.06
CA ALA A 39 -1.41 -16.33 3.08
C ALA A 39 -0.84 -15.80 1.76
N CYS A 40 -1.26 -14.61 1.31
CA CYS A 40 -0.75 -14.00 0.09
C CYS A 40 0.52 -13.15 0.31
N VAL A 41 1.11 -13.16 1.51
CA VAL A 41 2.31 -12.39 1.86
C VAL A 41 3.43 -13.34 2.21
N ASN A 42 4.58 -13.13 1.58
CA ASN A 42 5.80 -13.83 1.93
C ASN A 42 6.27 -13.39 3.34
N PRO A 43 6.39 -14.31 4.32
CA PRO A 43 6.68 -13.95 5.71
C PRO A 43 8.10 -13.41 5.92
N GLU A 44 9.04 -13.74 5.02
CA GLU A 44 10.44 -13.29 5.11
C GLU A 44 10.62 -11.90 4.49
N THR A 45 10.05 -11.70 3.31
CA THR A 45 10.25 -10.46 2.54
C THR A 45 9.17 -9.41 2.77
N GLY A 46 7.96 -9.83 3.16
CA GLY A 46 6.76 -9.00 3.24
C GLY A 46 6.11 -8.72 1.88
N VAL A 47 6.61 -9.29 0.79
CA VAL A 47 6.07 -9.08 -0.57
C VAL A 47 4.73 -9.81 -0.71
N VAL A 48 3.76 -9.15 -1.32
CA VAL A 48 2.49 -9.78 -1.72
C VAL A 48 2.74 -10.58 -2.99
N GLU A 49 2.56 -11.89 -2.91
CA GLU A 49 2.82 -12.81 -4.01
C GLU A 49 1.69 -12.75 -5.04
N PRO A 50 1.93 -12.34 -6.31
CA PRO A 50 0.88 -12.22 -7.30
C PRO A 50 0.11 -13.53 -7.53
N SER A 51 0.80 -14.68 -7.47
CA SER A 51 0.20 -16.01 -7.63
C SER A 51 -0.85 -16.34 -6.55
N LEU A 52 -0.72 -15.73 -5.37
CA LEU A 52 -1.61 -15.94 -4.22
C LEU A 52 -2.61 -14.79 -4.05
N PHE A 53 -2.48 -13.73 -4.85
CA PHE A 53 -3.33 -12.54 -4.79
C PHE A 53 -3.92 -12.24 -6.18
N PRO A 54 -5.13 -12.78 -6.48
CA PRO A 54 -5.69 -12.80 -7.84
C PRO A 54 -5.79 -11.44 -8.53
N MET A 55 -5.89 -10.35 -7.77
CA MET A 55 -5.95 -8.99 -8.30
C MET A 55 -4.63 -8.55 -8.96
N LEU A 56 -3.48 -8.97 -8.40
CA LEU A 56 -2.18 -8.71 -9.02
C LEU A 56 -1.90 -9.72 -10.15
N ALA A 57 -2.33 -10.99 -10.01
CA ALA A 57 -2.20 -11.98 -11.09
C ALA A 57 -2.99 -11.60 -12.35
N ASN A 58 -4.20 -11.05 -12.18
CA ASN A 58 -5.09 -10.67 -13.28
C ASN A 58 -5.22 -9.16 -13.35
N TRP A 59 -4.08 -8.46 -13.30
CA TRP A 59 -4.03 -7.02 -13.27
C TRP A 59 -4.77 -6.40 -14.46
N ARG A 60 -5.49 -5.32 -14.20
CA ARG A 60 -6.15 -4.49 -15.20
C ARG A 60 -5.76 -3.05 -14.95
N ARG A 61 -5.47 -2.30 -16.00
CA ARG A 61 -5.06 -0.88 -15.92
C ARG A 61 -6.10 0.04 -15.27
N GLU A 62 -7.34 -0.41 -15.18
CA GLU A 62 -8.43 0.30 -14.49
C GLU A 62 -8.37 0.15 -12.96
N TYR A 63 -7.62 -0.82 -12.44
CA TYR A 63 -7.45 -1.00 -11.00
C TYR A 63 -6.62 0.12 -10.39
N THR A 64 -7.04 0.54 -9.20
CA THR A 64 -6.45 1.63 -8.45
C THR A 64 -5.67 1.09 -7.24
N MET A 65 -4.87 1.96 -6.62
CA MET A 65 -4.20 1.64 -5.35
C MET A 65 -5.23 1.38 -4.23
N GLU A 66 -6.36 2.08 -4.26
CA GLU A 66 -7.47 1.85 -3.31
C GLU A 66 -8.03 0.43 -3.45
N ASP A 67 -8.23 -0.04 -4.68
CA ASP A 67 -8.72 -1.40 -4.93
C ASP A 67 -7.78 -2.47 -4.33
N ILE A 68 -6.45 -2.25 -4.42
CA ILE A 68 -5.45 -3.12 -3.81
C ILE A 68 -5.63 -3.13 -2.29
N LEU A 69 -5.76 -1.95 -1.65
CA LEU A 69 -5.94 -1.83 -0.20
C LEU A 69 -7.24 -2.48 0.28
N ILE A 70 -8.35 -2.26 -0.43
CA ILE A 70 -9.64 -2.88 -0.14
C ILE A 70 -9.53 -4.41 -0.26
N LYS A 71 -8.86 -4.90 -1.30
CA LYS A 71 -8.72 -6.34 -1.52
C LYS A 71 -7.81 -6.99 -0.47
N LEU A 72 -6.71 -6.34 -0.06
CA LEU A 72 -5.87 -6.79 1.05
C LEU A 72 -6.66 -6.83 2.37
N LYS A 73 -7.48 -5.81 2.64
CA LYS A 73 -8.38 -5.82 3.81
C LYS A 73 -9.36 -6.99 3.77
N LYS A 74 -9.92 -7.31 2.59
CA LYS A 74 -10.77 -8.49 2.40
C LYS A 74 -10.02 -9.79 2.65
N GLU A 75 -8.77 -9.89 2.20
CA GLU A 75 -7.92 -11.06 2.45
C GLU A 75 -7.71 -11.31 3.95
N MET A 76 -7.50 -10.26 4.75
CA MET A 76 -7.39 -10.37 6.23
C MET A 76 -8.65 -10.98 6.87
N MET A 77 -9.82 -10.75 6.28
CA MET A 77 -11.12 -11.24 6.79
C MET A 77 -11.46 -12.66 6.31
N THR A 78 -10.69 -13.22 5.38
CA THR A 78 -10.96 -14.58 4.87
C THR A 78 -10.87 -15.62 5.99
N SER A 79 -11.58 -16.74 5.81
CA SER A 79 -11.59 -17.79 6.81
C SER A 79 -10.19 -18.32 7.13
N HIS A 80 -9.32 -18.38 6.13
CA HIS A 80 -7.95 -18.84 6.26
C HIS A 80 -7.07 -17.84 7.04
N ASN A 81 -7.21 -16.53 6.80
CA ASN A 81 -6.34 -15.53 7.40
C ASN A 81 -6.85 -15.00 8.76
N ARG A 82 -8.16 -14.87 8.96
CA ARG A 82 -8.76 -14.13 10.09
C ARG A 82 -8.30 -14.58 11.49
N LYS A 83 -7.79 -15.82 11.62
CA LYS A 83 -7.32 -16.42 12.88
C LYS A 83 -5.79 -16.66 12.92
N LEU A 84 -5.04 -16.24 11.90
CA LEU A 84 -3.59 -16.41 11.88
C LEU A 84 -2.96 -15.59 12.99
N ALA A 85 -2.22 -16.25 13.88
CA ALA A 85 -1.47 -15.58 14.93
C ALA A 85 -0.50 -14.57 14.29
N GLN A 86 -0.67 -13.29 14.60
CA GLN A 86 0.22 -12.25 14.10
C GLN A 86 1.51 -12.20 14.94
N PRO A 87 2.65 -11.83 14.34
CA PRO A 87 3.88 -11.65 15.10
C PRO A 87 3.71 -10.59 16.21
N PRO A 88 4.47 -10.67 17.31
CA PRO A 88 4.47 -9.66 18.36
C PRO A 88 4.74 -8.28 17.76
N GLU A 89 4.02 -7.28 18.25
CA GLU A 89 4.20 -5.90 17.82
C GLU A 89 5.60 -5.43 18.26
N GLY A 90 6.53 -5.37 17.31
CA GLY A 90 7.92 -4.95 17.53
C GLY A 90 8.11 -3.51 17.09
N THR A 91 8.28 -2.62 18.06
CA THR A 91 8.67 -1.20 17.95
C THR A 91 7.85 -0.41 16.92
N PHE A 92 6.69 0.08 17.36
CA PHE A 92 6.10 1.28 16.77
C PHE A 92 7.12 2.43 16.91
N CYS A 93 7.88 2.73 15.88
CA CYS A 93 8.39 4.08 15.75
C CYS A 93 7.18 4.97 15.48
N ASN A 94 6.94 5.92 16.40
CA ASN A 94 5.93 6.95 16.34
C ASN A 94 6.04 7.77 15.04
N SER A 95 5.50 7.25 13.94
CA SER A 95 5.45 7.95 12.67
C SER A 95 4.17 7.64 11.92
N VAL A 96 3.04 8.04 12.52
CA VAL A 96 1.82 8.39 11.78
C VAL A 96 2.13 9.68 11.00
N PHE A 97 3.02 9.61 10.00
CA PHE A 97 3.45 10.78 9.22
C PHE A 97 3.19 10.65 7.71
N VAL A 98 2.56 9.56 7.26
CA VAL A 98 2.32 9.35 5.82
C VAL A 98 1.01 10.00 5.35
N TYR A 99 -0.02 10.04 6.19
CA TYR A 99 -1.33 10.61 5.82
C TYR A 99 -1.53 12.06 6.29
N ASP A 100 -0.95 12.49 7.42
CA ASP A 100 -1.07 13.88 7.88
C ASP A 100 -0.33 14.86 6.96
N LYS A 101 0.83 14.46 6.42
CA LYS A 101 1.54 15.30 5.45
C LYS A 101 0.83 15.45 4.11
N PHE A 102 -0.05 14.51 3.76
CA PHE A 102 -0.82 14.54 2.52
C PHE A 102 -1.89 15.64 2.52
N LEU A 103 -2.46 15.94 3.69
CA LEU A 103 -3.51 16.97 3.83
C LEU A 103 -2.93 18.38 3.98
N ASP A 104 -1.76 18.54 4.60
CA ASP A 104 -1.07 19.85 4.65
C ASP A 104 -0.38 20.23 3.32
N GLN A 105 -0.13 19.26 2.43
CA GLN A 105 0.57 19.45 1.15
C GLN A 105 -0.24 20.29 0.14
N GLN A 106 -1.58 20.31 0.22
CA GLN A 106 -2.40 21.08 -0.73
C GLN A 106 -2.31 22.61 -0.53
N ALA A 107 -1.85 23.09 0.62
CA ALA A 107 -1.97 24.50 0.98
C ALA A 107 -0.86 25.42 0.44
N SER A 108 0.27 24.91 -0.06
CA SER A 108 1.46 25.77 -0.22
C SER A 108 2.18 25.73 -1.57
N ASN A 109 1.73 24.94 -2.55
CA ASN A 109 2.13 25.05 -3.96
C ASN A 109 3.64 25.39 -4.19
N GLN A 110 4.53 24.69 -3.49
CA GLN A 110 5.98 24.92 -3.57
C GLN A 110 6.73 23.61 -3.77
N SER A 111 7.59 23.63 -4.79
CA SER A 111 8.55 22.62 -5.18
C SER A 111 9.37 22.16 -3.96
N LEU A 112 9.33 20.86 -3.62
CA LEU A 112 10.17 20.34 -2.55
C LEU A 112 11.36 19.58 -3.10
N VAL A 113 12.49 19.91 -2.51
CA VAL A 113 13.74 19.27 -2.80
C VAL A 113 14.11 18.33 -1.66
N PHE A 114 14.42 17.11 -2.05
CA PHE A 114 15.11 16.09 -1.27
C PHE A 114 16.48 16.60 -0.79
N SER A 115 16.49 16.95 0.50
CA SER A 115 17.47 17.77 1.24
C SER A 115 17.82 19.11 0.60
N GLY A 116 16.84 19.91 0.17
CA GLY A 116 17.13 21.24 -0.37
C GLY A 116 17.85 21.18 -1.73
N THR A 117 17.33 21.99 -2.67
CA THR A 117 17.69 22.19 -4.11
C THR A 117 17.52 21.08 -5.20
N GLU A 118 16.48 21.28 -6.03
CA GLU A 118 16.14 20.74 -7.37
C GLU A 118 14.95 19.74 -7.50
N GLU A 119 13.70 20.23 -7.72
CA GLU A 119 13.02 20.69 -8.97
C GLU A 119 12.63 19.59 -9.98
N ALA A 120 11.34 19.25 -10.06
CA ALA A 120 10.75 18.46 -11.14
C ALA A 120 9.75 19.30 -11.95
N ARG A 121 9.97 19.41 -13.28
CA ARG A 121 9.10 20.09 -14.25
C ARG A 121 7.97 19.18 -14.77
N ALA A 122 6.85 19.79 -15.11
CA ALA A 122 5.65 19.15 -15.68
C ALA A 122 5.75 18.88 -17.20
N ASP A 123 5.15 17.78 -17.66
CA ASP A 123 4.96 17.42 -19.08
C ASP A 123 3.65 18.05 -19.63
N PRO A 124 3.69 18.79 -20.75
CA PRO A 124 2.54 19.52 -21.28
C PRO A 124 1.57 18.71 -22.18
N LYS A 125 1.71 17.39 -22.38
CA LYS A 125 0.76 16.64 -23.25
C LYS A 125 0.32 15.28 -22.72
N GLY A 126 -0.65 15.26 -21.80
CA GLY A 126 -1.44 14.07 -21.46
C GLY A 126 -2.44 14.32 -20.34
N PRO A 127 -3.56 13.57 -20.24
CA PRO A 127 -4.51 13.75 -19.15
C PRO A 127 -3.81 13.45 -17.82
N ALA A 128 -3.91 14.39 -16.88
CA ALA A 128 -3.28 14.33 -15.57
C ALA A 128 -3.63 13.02 -14.85
N LYS A 129 -2.65 12.10 -14.76
CA LYS A 129 -2.71 10.94 -13.86
C LYS A 129 -1.99 11.31 -12.59
N CYS A 130 -2.76 11.85 -11.65
CA CYS A 130 -2.29 12.10 -10.30
C CYS A 130 -1.93 10.75 -9.67
N CYS A 131 -0.63 10.43 -9.58
CA CYS A 131 -0.15 9.41 -8.63
C CYS A 131 -0.13 10.05 -7.24
N VAL A 132 -1.36 10.15 -6.72
CA VAL A 132 -1.81 10.46 -5.36
C VAL A 132 -1.31 11.82 -4.84
N MET A 133 -2.27 12.71 -4.60
CA MET A 133 -2.19 14.17 -4.34
C MET A 133 -1.06 14.69 -3.43
#